data_AF-D7B225-F1
#
_entry.id   AF-D7B225-F1
#
_cell.length_a   1.000
_cell.length_b   1.000
_cell.length_c   1.000
_cell.angle_alpha   90.00
_cell.angle_beta   90.00
_cell.angle_gamma   90.00
#
_symmetry.space_group_name_H-M   'P 1'
#
loop_
_entity.id
_entity.type
_entity.pdbx_description
1 polymer ?
#
loop_
_entity_poly.entity_id
_entity_poly.type
_entity_poly.pdbx_seq_one_letter_code
_entity_poly.pdbx_strand_id
1 'polypeptide(L)'
;MSQMTQTTDDGERLAQEAMTEAHAKCNEVYTSVDATRDKLRASWQGAASNSYSEAVVAWLEELRLITNDMNRMIGTFGGTVQAMHSTEDANIIAGSRWINELNPNQAG
;
A
#
# COMPACT_ATOMS: atom_id res chain seq x y z
N MET A 1 -7.78 21.38 15.35
CA MET A 1 -7.43 20.94 13.99
C MET A 1 -6.18 20.08 13.97
N SER A 2 -5.05 20.52 14.55
CA SER A 2 -3.78 19.74 14.62
C SER A 2 -3.92 18.27 15.04
N GLN A 3 -4.71 17.96 16.08
CA GLN A 3 -4.86 16.58 16.57
C GLN A 3 -5.61 15.64 15.61
N MET A 4 -6.59 16.14 14.85
CA MET A 4 -7.28 15.34 13.83
C MET A 4 -6.36 15.05 12.64
N THR A 5 -5.55 16.03 12.22
CA THR A 5 -4.59 15.85 11.12
C THR A 5 -3.54 14.80 11.45
N GLN A 6 -2.97 14.83 12.67
CA GLN A 6 -2.04 13.80 13.15
C GLN A 6 -2.69 12.41 13.23
N THR A 7 -3.93 12.32 13.72
CA THR A 7 -4.64 11.03 13.84
C THR A 7 -4.92 10.42 12.45
N THR A 8 -5.21 11.26 11.46
CA THR A 8 -5.38 10.82 10.07
C THR A 8 -4.05 10.37 9.46
N ASP A 9 -2.97 11.13 9.64
CA ASP A 9 -1.63 10.78 9.14
C ASP A 9 -1.14 9.43 9.69
N ASP A 10 -1.28 9.22 11.00
CA ASP A 10 -0.97 7.95 11.65
C ASP A 10 -1.83 6.79 11.12
N GLY A 11 -3.12 7.05 10.86
CA GLY A 11 -4.03 6.05 10.30
C GLY A 11 -3.62 5.62 8.88
N GLU A 12 -3.29 6.57 8.03
CA GLU A 12 -2.85 6.32 6.65
C GLU A 12 -1.51 5.57 6.63
N ARG A 13 -0.57 5.93 7.51
CA ARG A 13 0.71 5.21 7.67
C ARG A 13 0.50 3.76 8.10
N LEU A 14 -0.33 3.53 9.13
CA LEU A 14 -0.64 2.17 9.60
C LEU A 14 -1.33 1.34 8.50
N ALA A 15 -2.23 1.95 7.73
CA ALA A 15 -2.86 1.29 6.59
C ALA A 15 -1.84 0.92 5.50
N GLN A 16 -0.89 1.82 5.19
CA GLN A 16 0.19 1.54 4.25
C GLN A 16 1.07 0.37 4.71
N GLU A 17 1.48 0.35 5.98
CA GLU A 17 2.30 -0.71 6.57
C GLU A 17 1.58 -2.06 6.52
N ALA A 18 0.32 -2.09 6.95
CA ALA A 18 -0.50 -3.31 6.94
C ALA A 18 -0.71 -3.84 5.51
N MET A 19 -0.97 -2.96 4.54
CA MET A 19 -1.10 -3.37 3.13
C MET A 19 0.22 -3.88 2.56
N THR A 20 1.35 -3.28 2.95
CA THR A 20 2.68 -3.74 2.53
C THR A 20 2.99 -5.14 3.06
N GLU A 21 2.68 -5.40 4.33
CA GLU A 21 2.85 -6.72 4.94
C GLU A 21 1.93 -7.75 4.27
N ALA A 22 0.65 -7.42 4.07
CA ALA A 22 -0.31 -8.31 3.42
C ALA A 22 0.11 -8.63 1.98
N HIS A 23 0.55 -7.61 1.22
CA HIS A 23 1.06 -7.76 -0.14
C HIS A 23 2.27 -8.70 -0.19
N ALA A 24 3.22 -8.58 0.74
CA ALA A 24 4.37 -9.47 0.81
C ALA A 24 3.93 -10.92 1.05
N LYS A 25 3.04 -11.16 2.03
CA LYS A 25 2.49 -12.49 2.34
C LYS A 25 1.73 -13.11 1.16
N CYS A 26 0.93 -12.31 0.44
CA CYS A 26 0.22 -12.78 -0.75
C CYS A 26 1.19 -13.23 -1.85
N ASN A 27 2.29 -12.51 -2.07
CA ASN A 27 3.33 -12.91 -3.04
C ASN A 27 4.06 -14.19 -2.64
N GLU A 28 4.36 -14.37 -1.36
CA GLU A 28 4.94 -15.61 -0.84
C GLU A 28 4.01 -16.80 -1.08
N VAL A 29 2.73 -16.65 -0.75
CA VAL A 29 1.69 -17.67 -0.97
C VAL A 29 1.53 -17.99 -2.45
N TYR A 30 1.46 -16.97 -3.32
CA TYR A 30 1.39 -17.13 -4.77
C TYR A 30 2.54 -18.00 -5.27
N THR A 31 3.77 -17.63 -4.91
CA THR A 31 4.99 -18.32 -5.36
C THR A 31 5.03 -19.78 -4.87
N SER A 32 4.62 -20.01 -3.63
CA SER A 32 4.59 -21.34 -3.02
C SER A 32 3.56 -22.27 -3.70
N VAL A 33 2.36 -21.75 -3.97
CA VAL A 33 1.31 -22.54 -4.64
C VAL A 33 1.65 -22.79 -6.09
N ASP A 34 2.16 -21.79 -6.82
CA ASP A 34 2.59 -21.94 -8.22
C ASP A 34 3.68 -23.02 -8.36
N ALA A 35 4.71 -22.97 -7.50
CA ALA A 35 5.75 -24.00 -7.47
C ALA A 35 5.23 -25.39 -7.09
N THR A 36 4.24 -25.47 -6.19
CA THR A 36 3.62 -26.74 -5.79
C THR A 36 2.77 -27.33 -6.92
N ARG A 37 2.01 -26.48 -7.62
CA ARG A 37 1.24 -26.87 -8.81
C ARG A 37 2.15 -27.48 -9.87
N ASP A 38 3.28 -26.84 -10.16
CA ASP A 38 4.21 -27.31 -11.19
C ASP A 38 4.83 -28.66 -10.84
N LYS A 39 5.21 -28.86 -9.57
CA LYS A 39 5.68 -30.16 -9.06
C LYS A 39 4.61 -31.24 -9.20
N LEU A 40 3.37 -30.92 -8.83
CA LEU A 40 2.27 -31.87 -8.90
C LEU A 40 1.94 -32.25 -10.36
N ARG A 41 1.98 -31.28 -11.27
CA ARG A 41 1.76 -31.51 -12.71
C ARG A 41 2.81 -32.41 -13.35
N ALA A 42 4.04 -32.44 -12.80
CA ALA A 42 5.09 -33.31 -13.31
C ALA A 42 4.79 -34.81 -13.07
N SER A 43 4.10 -35.15 -11.98
CA SER A 43 3.84 -36.54 -11.57
C SER A 43 2.38 -36.98 -11.69
N TRP A 44 1.43 -36.05 -11.69
CA TRP A 44 0.00 -36.32 -11.81
C TRP A 44 -0.52 -35.87 -13.17
N GLN A 45 -0.92 -36.85 -13.98
CA GLN A 45 -1.47 -36.64 -15.33
C GLN A 45 -2.87 -37.23 -15.45
N GLY A 46 -3.68 -36.67 -16.35
CA GLY A 46 -5.04 -37.11 -16.66
C GLY A 46 -6.07 -35.99 -16.59
N ALA A 47 -7.33 -36.31 -16.88
CA ALA A 47 -8.40 -35.32 -16.90
C ALA A 47 -8.60 -34.61 -15.54
N ALA A 48 -8.51 -35.36 -14.44
CA ALA A 48 -8.65 -34.80 -13.09
C ALA A 48 -7.52 -33.82 -12.73
N SER A 49 -6.27 -34.13 -13.10
CA SER A 49 -5.13 -33.23 -12.86
C SER A 49 -5.25 -31.95 -13.68
N ASN A 50 -5.81 -32.03 -14.90
CA ASN A 50 -6.06 -30.87 -15.74
C ASN A 50 -7.09 -29.93 -15.11
N SER A 51 -8.24 -30.44 -14.68
CA SER A 51 -9.27 -29.62 -14.02
C SER A 51 -8.78 -29.00 -12.71
N TYR A 52 -7.99 -29.74 -11.93
CA TYR A 52 -7.33 -29.17 -10.75
C TYR A 52 -6.35 -28.05 -11.12
N SER A 53 -5.50 -28.27 -12.13
CA SER A 53 -4.53 -27.28 -12.59
C SER A 53 -5.22 -26.00 -13.09
N GLU A 54 -6.33 -26.12 -13.81
CA GLU A 54 -7.13 -24.98 -14.27
C GLU A 54 -7.70 -24.19 -13.08
N ALA A 55 -8.27 -24.87 -12.09
CA ALA A 55 -8.79 -24.21 -10.89
C ALA A 55 -7.69 -23.48 -10.11
N VAL A 56 -6.48 -24.07 -10.00
CA VAL A 56 -5.35 -23.41 -9.34
C VAL A 56 -4.86 -22.20 -10.13
N VAL A 57 -4.81 -22.27 -11.47
CA VAL A 57 -4.44 -21.13 -12.31
C VAL A 57 -5.42 -19.97 -12.13
N ALA A 58 -6.73 -20.25 -12.17
CA ALA A 58 -7.76 -19.23 -11.94
C ALA A 58 -7.61 -18.59 -10.54
N TRP A 59 -7.35 -19.40 -9.51
CA TRP A 59 -7.12 -18.87 -8.16
C TRP A 59 -5.85 -18.00 -8.06
N LEU A 60 -4.76 -18.39 -8.74
CA LEU A 60 -3.53 -17.59 -8.81
C LEU A 60 -3.75 -16.26 -9.54
N GLU A 61 -4.56 -16.25 -10.61
CA GLU A 61 -4.94 -15.02 -11.32
C GLU A 61 -5.71 -14.06 -10.42
N GLU A 62 -6.72 -14.54 -9.70
CA GLU A 62 -7.47 -13.73 -8.73
C GLU A 62 -6.56 -13.19 -7.62
N LEU A 63 -5.66 -14.03 -7.07
CA LEU A 63 -4.69 -13.59 -6.06
C LEU A 63 -3.76 -12.49 -6.61
N ARG A 64 -3.37 -12.58 -7.87
CA ARG A 64 -2.56 -11.55 -8.54
C ARG A 64 -3.34 -10.24 -8.69
N LEU A 65 -4.63 -10.30 -9.02
CA LEU A 65 -5.48 -9.10 -9.08
C LEU A 65 -5.59 -8.42 -7.71
N ILE A 66 -5.85 -9.19 -6.65
CA ILE A 66 -5.88 -8.69 -5.27
C ILE A 66 -4.55 -8.04 -4.89
N THR A 67 -3.44 -8.70 -5.19
CA THR A 67 -2.09 -8.19 -4.89
C THR A 67 -1.80 -6.88 -5.64
N ASN A 68 -2.22 -6.75 -6.90
CA ASN A 68 -2.09 -5.51 -7.66
C ASN A 68 -2.92 -4.37 -7.04
N ASP A 69 -4.14 -4.67 -6.57
CA ASP A 69 -4.99 -3.68 -5.92
C ASP A 69 -4.43 -3.26 -4.56
N MET A 70 -3.85 -4.19 -3.78
CA MET A 70 -3.09 -3.84 -2.57
C MET A 70 -1.94 -2.89 -2.88
N ASN A 71 -1.19 -3.13 -3.96
CA ASN A 71 -0.09 -2.24 -4.36
C ASN A 71 -0.58 -0.83 -4.74
N ARG A 72 -1.76 -0.72 -5.38
CA ARG A 72 -2.41 0.57 -5.62
C ARG A 72 -2.80 1.26 -4.31
N MET A 73 -3.35 0.53 -3.35
CA MET A 73 -3.72 1.08 -2.04
C MET A 73 -2.50 1.55 -1.24
N ILE A 74 -1.38 0.83 -1.28
CA ILE A 74 -0.10 1.28 -0.70
C ILE A 74 0.30 2.65 -1.28
N GLY A 75 0.19 2.80 -2.60
CA GLY A 75 0.46 4.07 -3.28
C GLY A 75 -0.49 5.18 -2.85
N THR A 76 -1.79 4.89 -2.72
CA THR A 76 -2.79 5.86 -2.24
C THR A 76 -2.47 6.33 -0.83
N PHE A 77 -2.29 5.43 0.13
CA PHE A 77 -2.04 5.77 1.52
C PHE A 77 -0.71 6.54 1.68
N GLY A 78 0.36 6.08 1.03
CA GLY A 78 1.65 6.78 1.06
C GLY A 78 1.59 8.17 0.38
N GLY A 79 0.82 8.31 -0.70
CA GLY A 79 0.61 9.59 -1.38
C GLY A 79 -0.21 10.57 -0.55
N THR A 80 -1.23 10.08 0.18
CA THR A 80 -2.02 10.89 1.12
C THR A 80 -1.14 11.49 2.20
N VAL A 81 -0.31 10.68 2.86
CA VAL A 81 0.66 11.13 3.88
C VAL A 81 1.56 12.25 3.34
N GLN A 82 2.16 12.06 2.16
CA GLN A 82 3.01 13.07 1.54
C GLN A 82 2.25 14.37 1.22
N ALA A 83 1.01 14.28 0.75
CA ALA A 83 0.18 15.45 0.47
C ALA A 83 -0.18 16.23 1.75
N MET A 84 -0.42 15.51 2.86
CA MET A 84 -0.68 16.13 4.16
C MET A 84 0.55 16.90 4.66
N HIS A 85 1.74 16.28 4.62
CA HIS A 85 2.99 16.96 5.00
C HIS A 85 3.29 18.17 4.12
N SER A 86 3.11 18.06 2.79
CA SER A 86 3.31 19.18 1.89
C SER A 86 2.36 20.36 2.17
N THR A 87 1.12 20.07 2.57
CA THR A 87 0.14 21.10 2.95
C THR A 87 0.51 21.74 4.28
N GLU A 88 0.98 20.95 5.24
CA GLU A 88 1.48 21.45 6.52
C GLU A 88 2.68 22.38 6.34
N ASP A 89 3.67 21.98 5.54
CA ASP A 89 4.85 22.79 5.21
C ASP A 89 4.47 24.13 4.53
N ALA A 90 3.55 24.08 3.56
CA ALA A 90 3.06 25.28 2.88
C ALA A 90 2.39 26.25 3.87
N ASN A 91 1.59 25.73 4.80
CA ASN A 91 0.92 26.51 5.83
C ASN A 91 1.90 27.11 6.84
N ILE A 92 2.95 26.36 7.23
CA ILE A 92 4.02 26.86 8.11
C ILE A 92 4.75 28.03 7.44
N ILE A 93 5.15 27.89 6.16
CA ILE A 93 5.84 28.94 5.42
C ILE A 93 4.94 30.19 5.29
N ALA A 94 3.66 30.01 4.96
CA ALA A 94 2.71 31.12 4.84
C ALA A 94 2.50 31.85 6.17
N GLY A 95 2.31 31.11 7.27
CA GLY A 95 2.18 31.69 8.61
C GLY A 95 3.45 32.43 9.07
N SER A 96 4.62 31.89 8.74
CA SER A 96 5.91 32.52 9.03
C SER A 96 6.07 33.88 8.33
N ARG A 97 5.60 34.00 7.08
CA ARG A 97 5.60 35.27 6.34
C ARG A 97 4.67 36.29 6.96
N TRP A 98 3.45 35.89 7.32
CA TRP A 98 2.49 36.77 7.96
C TRP A 98 2.97 37.31 9.32
N ILE A 99 3.65 36.47 10.13
CA ILE A 99 4.26 36.91 11.39
C ILE A 99 5.34 37.97 11.17
N ASN A 100 6.20 37.79 10.16
CA ASN A 100 7.24 38.76 9.81
C ASN A 100 6.64 40.07 9.25
N GLU A 101 5.53 39.99 8.51
CA GLU A 101 4.83 41.15 7.94
C GLU A 101 4.04 41.94 8.98
N LEU A 102 3.47 41.27 9.99
CA LEU A 102 2.72 41.92 11.07
C LEU A 102 3.59 42.44 12.21
N ASN A 103 4.80 41.89 12.38
CA ASN A 103 5.72 42.32 13.44
C ASN A 103 7.13 42.61 12.89
N PRO A 104 7.27 43.53 11.91
CA PRO A 104 8.54 43.79 11.23
C PRO A 104 9.65 44.34 12.14
N ASN A 105 9.31 44.76 13.38
CA ASN A 105 10.23 45.38 14.33
C ASN A 105 10.74 44.43 15.44
N GLN A 106 10.37 43.14 15.42
CA GLN A 106 10.87 42.14 16.40
C GLN A 106 12.14 41.40 15.94
N ALA A 107 12.75 41.79 14.83
CA ALA A 107 14.10 41.37 14.48
C ALA A 107 15.11 42.14 15.37
N GLY A 108 15.32 41.63 16.59
CA GLY A 108 16.31 42.07 17.56
C GLY A 108 16.59 40.97 18.56
#